data_AF-B0R2K1-F1
#
_entry.id   AF-B0R2K1-F1
#
_cell.length_a   1.000
_cell.length_b   1.000
_cell.length_c   1.000
_cell.angle_alpha   90.00
_cell.angle_beta   90.00
_cell.angle_gamma   90.00
#
_symmetry.space_group_name_H-M   'P 1'
#
loop_
_entity.id
_entity.type
_entity.pdbx_description
1 polymer ?
#
loop_
_entity_poly.entity_id
_entity_poly.type
_entity_poly.pdbx_seq_one_letter_code
_entity_poly.pdbx_strand_id
1 'polypeptide(L)'
;MSGLTADLDAVAAAGGYDDTDAMVEEAVRELLRRRPELRLSLAVEKYQSGAVSLNRAAELAGVSVEAFKDELADRGIDRDAGFLTDAQRDDHLQTFME
;
A
#
# COMPACT_ATOMS: atom_id res chain seq x y z
N MET A 1 -2.58 -31.57 -5.67
CA MET A 1 -1.96 -30.39 -6.32
C MET A 1 -0.78 -29.97 -5.45
N SER A 2 0.45 -30.34 -5.80
CA SER A 2 1.63 -29.93 -5.04
C SER A 2 2.89 -29.95 -5.90
N GLY A 3 2.77 -29.42 -7.12
CA GLY A 3 3.89 -29.14 -8.02
C GLY A 3 4.26 -27.66 -8.08
N LEU A 4 3.50 -26.77 -7.41
CA LEU A 4 3.63 -25.32 -7.58
C LEU A 4 5.06 -24.82 -7.34
N THR A 5 5.74 -25.27 -6.29
CA THR A 5 7.13 -24.86 -6.04
C THR A 5 8.05 -25.30 -7.17
N ALA A 6 7.92 -26.54 -7.64
CA ALA A 6 8.70 -27.03 -8.78
C ALA A 6 8.37 -26.29 -10.08
N ASP A 7 7.10 -25.92 -10.29
CA ASP A 7 6.67 -25.12 -11.43
C ASP A 7 7.23 -23.70 -11.35
N LEU A 8 7.24 -23.07 -10.17
CA LEU A 8 7.83 -21.75 -9.94
C LEU A 8 9.34 -21.78 -10.20
N ASP A 9 10.05 -22.78 -9.69
CA ASP A 9 11.49 -22.95 -9.92
C ASP A 9 11.79 -23.18 -11.41
N ALA A 10 10.95 -23.98 -12.10
CA ALA A 10 11.08 -24.21 -13.53
C ALA A 10 10.84 -22.93 -14.35
N VAL A 11 9.86 -22.11 -13.96
CA VAL A 11 9.59 -20.81 -14.60
C VAL A 11 10.72 -19.82 -14.33
N ALA A 12 11.24 -19.76 -13.10
CA ALA A 12 12.37 -18.89 -12.75
C ALA A 12 13.61 -19.24 -13.59
N ALA A 13 13.94 -20.53 -13.68
CA ALA A 13 15.06 -21.01 -14.50
C ALA A 13 14.84 -20.74 -16.01
N ALA A 14 13.64 -20.99 -16.53
CA ALA A 14 13.32 -20.75 -17.94
C ALA A 14 13.30 -19.26 -18.31
N GLY A 15 12.91 -18.40 -17.37
CA GLY A 15 12.89 -16.94 -17.52
C GLY A 15 14.25 -16.27 -17.32
N GLY A 16 15.26 -17.00 -16.83
CA GLY A 16 16.60 -16.47 -16.56
C GLY A 16 16.66 -15.57 -15.33
N TYR A 17 15.81 -15.83 -14.33
CA TYR A 17 15.84 -15.13 -13.05
C TYR A 17 16.95 -15.66 -12.13
N ASP A 18 17.47 -14.78 -11.27
CA ASP A 18 18.47 -15.16 -10.26
C ASP A 18 17.91 -16.19 -9.27
N ASP A 19 16.64 -16.01 -8.88
CA ASP A 19 15.90 -16.92 -8.02
C ASP A 19 14.37 -16.79 -8.22
N THR A 20 13.63 -17.64 -7.52
CA THR A 20 12.17 -17.67 -7.53
C THR A 20 11.56 -16.39 -6.95
N ASP A 21 12.20 -15.73 -5.99
CA ASP A 21 11.69 -14.51 -5.38
C ASP A 21 11.76 -13.34 -6.37
N ALA A 22 12.87 -13.18 -7.11
CA ALA A 22 13.03 -12.19 -8.16
C ALA A 22 11.97 -12.35 -9.26
N MET A 23 11.67 -13.59 -9.65
CA MET A 23 10.60 -13.91 -10.60
C MET A 23 9.21 -13.54 -10.05
N VAL A 24 8.93 -13.90 -8.80
CA VAL A 24 7.65 -13.59 -8.15
C VAL A 24 7.46 -12.09 -7.97
N GLU A 25 8.51 -11.34 -7.62
CA GLU A 25 8.47 -9.88 -7.54
C GLU A 25 8.08 -9.23 -8.86
N GLU A 26 8.66 -9.69 -9.99
CA GLU A 26 8.27 -9.22 -11.31
C GLU A 26 6.83 -9.61 -11.65
N ALA A 27 6.44 -10.87 -11.38
CA ALA A 27 5.10 -11.36 -11.64
C ALA A 27 4.04 -10.56 -10.86
N VAL A 28 4.30 -10.25 -9.59
CA VAL A 28 3.44 -9.39 -8.76
C VAL A 28 3.39 -7.98 -9.33
N ARG A 29 4.53 -7.39 -9.70
CA ARG A 29 4.59 -6.05 -10.30
C ARG A 29 3.75 -5.98 -11.58
N GLU A 30 3.87 -6.98 -12.45
CA GLU A 30 3.12 -7.06 -13.69
C GLU A 30 1.62 -7.30 -13.45
N LEU A 31 1.25 -8.13 -12.47
CA LEU A 31 -0.13 -8.33 -12.04
C LEU A 31 -0.77 -7.01 -11.59
N LEU A 32 -0.08 -6.25 -10.73
CA LEU A 32 -0.57 -4.97 -10.22
C LEU A 32 -0.64 -3.90 -11.31
N ARG A 33 0.26 -3.95 -12.31
CA ARG A 33 0.21 -3.07 -13.49
C ARG A 33 -1.01 -3.36 -14.37
N ARG A 34 -1.37 -4.64 -14.56
CA ARG A 34 -2.52 -5.07 -15.35
C ARG A 34 -3.85 -4.94 -14.61
N ARG A 35 -3.83 -4.93 -13.28
CA ARG A 35 -5.03 -4.83 -12.43
C ARG A 35 -4.91 -3.68 -11.43
N PRO A 36 -5.12 -2.42 -11.88
CA PRO A 36 -5.02 -1.24 -11.03
C PRO A 36 -5.92 -1.30 -9.79
N GLU A 37 -7.07 -1.98 -9.85
CA GLU A 37 -8.00 -2.16 -8.74
C GLU A 37 -7.39 -3.03 -7.63
N LEU A 38 -6.57 -4.01 -8.03
CA LEU A 38 -5.82 -4.85 -7.10
C LEU A 38 -4.69 -4.06 -6.45
N ARG A 39 -4.02 -3.20 -7.22
CA ARG A 39 -2.99 -2.28 -6.73
C ARG A 39 -3.56 -1.27 -5.73
N LEU A 40 -4.74 -0.72 -6.01
CA LEU A 40 -5.47 0.15 -5.08
C LEU A 40 -5.80 -0.58 -3.79
N SER A 41 -6.32 -1.80 -3.89
CA SER A 41 -6.65 -2.62 -2.72
C SER A 41 -5.41 -2.97 -1.88
N LEU A 42 -4.27 -3.27 -2.51
CA LEU A 42 -3.00 -3.47 -1.82
C LEU A 42 -2.54 -2.21 -1.08
N ALA A 43 -2.67 -1.04 -1.70
CA ALA A 43 -2.31 0.23 -1.06
C ALA A 43 -3.20 0.53 0.16
N VAL A 44 -4.50 0.26 0.05
CA VAL A 44 -5.47 0.39 1.16
C VAL A 44 -5.12 -0.55 2.31
N GLU A 45 -4.76 -1.80 2.04
CA GLU A 45 -4.33 -2.77 3.05
C GLU A 45 -3.05 -2.32 3.77
N LYS A 46 -2.06 -1.84 3.01
CA LYS A 46 -0.80 -1.34 3.57
C LYS A 46 -0.99 -0.06 4.40
N TYR A 47 -1.95 0.79 4.04
CA TYR A 47 -2.29 1.96 4.83
C TYR A 47 -2.94 1.56 6.16
N GLN A 48 -3.97 0.70 6.12
CA GLN A 48 -4.70 0.28 7.31
C GLN A 48 -3.83 -0.47 8.32
N SER A 49 -2.88 -1.27 7.84
CA SER A 49 -1.89 -1.95 8.69
C SER A 49 -0.82 -1.02 9.26
N GLY A 50 -0.79 0.26 8.87
CA GLY A 50 0.25 1.23 9.26
C GLY A 50 1.60 0.98 8.58
N ALA A 51 1.69 0.03 7.64
CA ALA A 51 2.92 -0.29 6.94
C ALA A 51 3.41 0.86 6.04
N VAL A 52 2.50 1.73 5.59
CA VAL A 52 2.82 2.91 4.81
C VAL A 52 1.96 4.11 5.25
N SER A 53 2.49 5.32 5.08
CA SER A 53 1.73 6.55 5.28
C SER A 53 0.66 6.74 4.18
N LEU A 54 -0.30 7.65 4.42
CA LEU A 54 -1.33 8.01 3.44
C LEU A 54 -0.75 8.42 2.08
N ASN A 55 0.27 9.27 2.07
CA ASN A 55 0.92 9.73 0.85
C ASN A 55 1.60 8.56 0.10
N ARG A 56 2.27 7.68 0.85
CA ARG A 56 2.93 6.51 0.26
C ARG A 56 1.92 5.49 -0.28
N ALA A 57 0.77 5.36 0.36
CA ALA A 57 -0.34 4.54 -0.13
C ALA A 57 -0.92 5.09 -1.44
N ALA A 58 -1.18 6.40 -1.51
CA ALA A 58 -1.65 7.05 -2.73
C ALA A 58 -0.67 6.88 -3.90
N GLU A 59 0.63 7.04 -3.64
CA GLU A 59 1.69 6.79 -4.62
C GLU A 59 1.68 5.34 -5.11
N LEU A 60 1.60 4.37 -4.19
CA LEU A 60 1.50 2.94 -4.51
C LEU A 60 0.27 2.62 -5.36
N ALA A 61 -0.87 3.22 -5.05
CA ALA A 61 -2.11 3.11 -5.80
C ALA A 61 -2.03 3.79 -7.18
N GLY A 62 -1.10 4.74 -7.36
CA GLY A 62 -0.96 5.55 -8.57
C GLY A 62 -2.09 6.55 -8.75
N VAL A 63 -2.56 7.14 -7.65
CA VAL A 63 -3.63 8.16 -7.63
C VAL A 63 -3.17 9.36 -6.80
N SER A 64 -3.90 10.48 -6.86
CA SER A 64 -3.65 11.61 -5.96
C SER A 64 -4.00 11.24 -4.52
N VAL A 65 -3.44 11.97 -3.56
CA VAL A 65 -3.75 11.79 -2.14
C VAL A 65 -5.24 12.04 -1.88
N GLU A 66 -5.84 12.99 -2.57
CA GLU A 66 -7.27 13.31 -2.51
C GLU A 66 -8.11 12.13 -3.00
N ALA A 67 -7.83 11.59 -4.18
CA ALA A 67 -8.55 10.44 -4.71
C ALA A 67 -8.40 9.20 -3.82
N PHE A 68 -7.23 9.03 -3.20
CA PHE A 68 -7.03 7.94 -2.24
C PHE A 68 -7.83 8.15 -0.94
N LYS A 69 -7.97 9.39 -0.45
CA LYS A 69 -8.84 9.70 0.70
C LYS A 69 -10.30 9.41 0.39
N ASP A 70 -10.76 9.72 -0.83
CA ASP A 70 -12.11 9.42 -1.29
C ASP A 70 -12.34 7.90 -1.33
N GLU A 71 -11.38 7.14 -1.87
CA GLU A 71 -11.44 5.66 -1.85
C GLU A 71 -11.55 5.10 -0.42
N LEU A 72 -10.77 5.64 0.52
CA LEU A 72 -10.87 5.22 1.93
C LEU A 72 -12.25 5.52 2.51
N ALA A 73 -12.79 6.71 2.23
CA ALA A 73 -14.12 7.11 2.68
C ALA A 73 -15.23 6.23 2.08
N ASP A 74 -15.16 5.92 0.78
CA ASP A 74 -16.09 5.03 0.08
C ASP A 74 -16.06 3.60 0.65
N ARG A 75 -14.91 3.18 1.17
CA ARG A 75 -14.74 1.90 1.88
C ARG A 75 -15.10 1.96 3.38
N GLY A 76 -15.50 3.11 3.90
CA GLY A 76 -15.81 3.32 5.31
C GLY A 76 -14.58 3.19 6.23
N ILE A 77 -13.38 3.46 5.69
CA ILE A 77 -12.13 3.40 6.46
C ILE A 77 -11.89 4.77 7.07
N ASP A 78 -12.02 4.84 8.40
CA ASP A 78 -11.70 6.04 9.14
C ASP A 78 -10.22 6.39 9.03
N ARG A 79 -9.95 7.66 8.79
CA ARG A 79 -8.61 8.21 8.76
C ARG A 79 -8.34 8.82 10.13
N ASP A 80 -7.27 8.39 10.78
CA ASP A 80 -6.76 9.12 11.93
C ASP A 80 -6.31 10.49 11.42
N ALA A 81 -7.14 11.51 11.67
CA ALA A 81 -6.93 12.85 11.15
C ALA A 81 -5.77 13.55 11.87
N GLY A 82 -5.11 12.90 12.84
CA GLY A 82 -4.04 13.49 13.63
C GLY A 82 -4.49 14.74 14.37
N PHE A 83 -5.81 14.96 14.48
CA PHE A 83 -6.32 16.00 15.35
C PHE A 83 -6.12 15.49 16.76
N LEU A 84 -5.09 16.08 17.37
CA LEU A 84 -5.12 16.41 18.78
C LEU A 84 -6.58 16.71 19.17
N THR A 85 -7.08 16.03 20.19
CA THR A 85 -8.32 16.43 20.86
C THR A 85 -8.27 17.94 21.15
N ASP A 86 -9.41 18.61 21.32
CA ASP A 86 -9.42 20.06 21.59
C ASP A 86 -8.41 20.45 22.70
N ALA A 87 -8.30 19.62 23.74
CA ALA A 87 -7.30 19.77 24.80
C ALA A 87 -5.84 19.62 24.34
N GLN A 88 -5.54 18.62 23.50
CA GLN A 88 -4.19 18.43 22.98
C GLN A 88 -3.81 19.51 21.95
N ARG A 89 -4.80 20.08 21.23
CA ARG A 89 -4.59 21.14 20.25
C ARG A 89 -4.18 22.43 20.94
N ASP A 90 -4.87 22.77 22.03
CA ASP A 90 -4.60 23.97 22.83
C ASP A 90 -3.19 23.93 23.44
N ASP A 91 -2.76 22.77 23.96
CA ASP A 91 -1.42 22.55 24.53
C ASP A 91 -0.30 22.73 23.48
N HIS A 92 -0.49 22.19 22.28
CA HIS A 92 0.49 22.31 21.21
C HIS A 92 0.59 23.74 20.66
N LEU A 93 -0.52 24.47 20.57
CA LEU A 93 -0.53 25.87 20.16
C LEU A 93 0.14 26.79 21.19
N GLN A 94 -0.01 26.51 22.49
CA GLN A 94 0.69 27.24 23.56
C GLN A 94 2.20 27.10 23.44
N THR A 95 2.69 25.89 23.14
CA THR A 95 4.12 25.61 22.98
C THR A 95 4.77 26.36 21.81
N PHE A 96 4.01 26.72 20.76
CA PHE A 96 4.51 27.48 19.61
C PHE A 96 4.46 29.00 19.79
N MET A 97 3.80 29.51 20.84
CA MET A 97 3.64 30.94 21.12
C MET A 97 4.59 31.47 22.22
N GLU A 98 5.45 30.62 22.78
CA GLU A 98 6.59 30.98 23.66
C GLU A 98 7.89 31.10 22.85
#